data_AF-A0A9E8HI00-F1
#
_entry.id   AF-A0A9E8HI00-F1
#
_cell.length_a   1.000
_cell.length_b   1.000
_cell.length_c   1.000
_cell.angle_alpha   90.00
_cell.angle_beta   90.00
_cell.angle_gamma   90.00
#
_symmetry.space_group_name_H-M   'P 1'
#
loop_
_entity.id
_entity.type
_entity.pdbx_description
1 polymer ?
#
loop_
_entity_poly.entity_id
_entity_poly.type
_entity_poly.pdbx_seq_one_letter_code
_entity_poly.pdbx_strand_id
1 'polypeptide(L)'
;MADSQPRSKRTQLIRTLLVFFFIYGGVSYSLSLFEYTYFNLTGQALFGVSKTIDSISKEELINEFHRCGGPLFGANSVETEQLNDPIVVRCGRFWPFYRYSMIVPANGYIPGALIKYPDQPAEVTQAKEDFIQNTTVINGGYMLLSLIVFSLTLLAVFHFFVKKDEEKGYKWAFQAFASSLLMAITYVGVMFFVDPVFSLGW
;
A
#
# COMPACT_ATOMS: atom_id res chain seq x y z
N MET A 1 -1.90 -12.53 -47.74
CA MET A 1 -1.29 -13.54 -46.85
C MET A 1 0.06 -12.98 -46.43
N ALA A 2 0.15 -12.43 -45.22
CA ALA A 2 1.40 -11.85 -44.74
C ALA A 2 2.26 -12.98 -44.16
N ASP A 3 3.46 -13.14 -44.72
CA ASP A 3 4.50 -14.06 -44.24
C ASP A 3 4.77 -13.84 -42.75
N SER A 4 4.32 -14.77 -41.91
CA SER A 4 4.75 -14.85 -40.52
C SER A 4 6.16 -15.46 -40.51
N GLN A 5 7.19 -14.63 -40.75
CA GLN A 5 8.57 -15.06 -40.53
C GLN A 5 8.70 -15.59 -39.10
N PRO A 6 9.26 -16.80 -38.89
CA PRO A 6 9.46 -17.34 -37.57
C PRO A 6 10.41 -16.41 -36.81
N ARG A 7 9.92 -15.80 -35.72
CA ARG A 7 10.71 -14.90 -34.89
C ARG A 7 11.97 -15.61 -34.38
N SER A 8 13.09 -14.89 -34.37
CA SER A 8 14.33 -15.36 -33.77
C SER A 8 14.09 -15.83 -32.33
N LYS A 9 14.63 -17.00 -31.97
CA LYS A 9 14.52 -17.58 -30.62
C LYS A 9 14.95 -16.61 -29.52
N ARG A 10 15.94 -15.74 -29.81
CA ARG A 10 16.41 -14.69 -28.91
C ARG A 10 15.34 -13.63 -28.66
N THR A 11 14.63 -13.20 -29.70
CA THR A 11 13.53 -12.23 -29.60
C THR A 11 12.37 -12.79 -28.79
N GLN A 12 12.04 -14.07 -28.98
CA GLN A 12 11.00 -14.73 -28.19
C GLN A 12 11.39 -14.85 -26.71
N LEU A 13 12.65 -15.21 -26.41
CA LEU A 13 13.15 -15.25 -25.03
C LEU A 13 13.07 -13.88 -24.35
N ILE A 14 13.54 -12.81 -25.01
CA ILE A 14 13.49 -11.44 -24.47
C ILE A 14 12.04 -11.03 -24.21
N ARG A 15 11.13 -11.31 -25.14
CA ARG A 15 9.71 -10.98 -24.97
C ARG A 15 9.10 -11.68 -23.77
N THR A 16 9.37 -12.96 -23.61
CA THR A 16 8.89 -13.73 -22.46
C THR A 16 9.41 -13.16 -21.14
N LEU A 17 10.71 -12.84 -21.07
CA LEU A 17 11.30 -12.20 -19.89
C LEU A 17 10.64 -10.85 -19.57
N LEU A 18 10.37 -10.01 -20.59
CA LEU A 18 9.65 -8.75 -20.41
C LEU A 18 8.23 -8.97 -19.88
N VAL A 19 7.50 -9.96 -20.39
CA VAL A 19 6.16 -10.30 -19.88
C VAL A 19 6.22 -10.69 -18.41
N PHE A 20 7.19 -11.53 -18.02
CA PHE A 20 7.39 -11.88 -16.61
C PHE A 20 7.69 -10.66 -15.75
N PHE A 21 8.57 -9.76 -16.22
CA PHE A 21 8.89 -8.53 -15.51
C PHE A 21 7.68 -7.61 -15.36
N PHE A 22 6.89 -7.43 -16.42
CA PHE A 22 5.68 -6.61 -16.39
C PHE A 22 4.60 -7.20 -15.48
N ILE A 23 4.40 -8.51 -15.51
CA ILE A 23 3.47 -9.19 -14.60
C ILE A 23 3.93 -9.02 -13.16
N TYR A 24 5.22 -9.24 -12.88
CA TYR A 24 5.79 -9.07 -11.54
C TYR A 24 5.58 -7.63 -11.04
N GLY A 25 5.95 -6.61 -11.82
CA GLY A 25 5.75 -5.22 -11.44
C GLY A 25 4.26 -4.84 -11.32
N GLY A 26 3.41 -5.37 -12.21
CA GLY A 26 1.95 -5.23 -12.14
C GLY A 26 1.41 -5.70 -10.79
N VAL A 27 1.68 -6.96 -10.44
CA VAL A 27 1.28 -7.58 -9.17
C VAL A 27 1.89 -6.84 -7.96
N SER A 28 3.20 -6.59 -7.98
CA SER A 28 3.90 -6.01 -6.83
C SER A 28 3.35 -4.62 -6.50
N TYR A 29 3.26 -3.70 -7.46
CA TYR A 29 2.77 -2.35 -7.18
C TYR A 29 1.28 -2.35 -6.85
N SER A 30 0.45 -3.15 -7.54
CA SER A 30 -0.98 -3.18 -7.28
C SER A 30 -1.30 -3.74 -5.89
N LEU A 31 -0.72 -4.89 -5.53
CA LEU A 31 -1.00 -5.52 -4.24
C LEU A 31 -0.39 -4.73 -3.08
N SER A 32 0.75 -4.09 -3.28
CA SER A 32 1.36 -3.25 -2.25
C SER A 32 0.52 -2.02 -1.95
N LEU A 33 -0.04 -1.39 -2.99
CA LEU A 33 -0.92 -0.26 -2.80
C LEU A 33 -2.29 -0.67 -2.24
N PHE A 34 -2.82 -1.81 -2.69
CA PHE A 34 -4.03 -2.41 -2.12
C PHE A 34 -3.87 -2.61 -0.62
N GLU A 35 -2.81 -3.31 -0.20
CA GLU A 35 -2.62 -3.65 1.20
C GLU A 35 -2.37 -2.40 2.07
N TYR A 36 -1.68 -1.40 1.54
CA TYR A 36 -1.46 -0.13 2.24
C TYR A 36 -2.73 0.72 2.39
N THR A 37 -3.52 0.83 1.32
CA THR A 37 -4.82 1.54 1.38
C THR A 37 -5.81 0.79 2.26
N TYR A 38 -5.85 -0.53 2.19
CA TYR A 38 -6.65 -1.37 3.08
C TYR A 38 -6.28 -1.17 4.55
N PHE A 39 -4.98 -1.16 4.89
CA PHE A 39 -4.51 -0.87 6.24
C PHE A 39 -5.00 0.49 6.72
N ASN A 40 -4.86 1.55 5.92
CA ASN A 40 -5.27 2.88 6.36
C ASN A 40 -6.79 3.00 6.54
N LEU A 41 -7.58 2.28 5.74
CA LEU A 41 -9.05 2.28 5.83
C LEU A 41 -9.59 1.45 7.00
N THR A 42 -8.88 0.40 7.41
CA THR A 42 -9.41 -0.61 8.34
C THR A 42 -8.65 -0.69 9.66
N GLY A 43 -7.42 -0.18 9.72
CA GLY A 43 -6.53 -0.39 10.85
C GLY A 43 -6.02 -1.83 10.98
N GLN A 44 -6.16 -2.67 9.94
CA GLN A 44 -5.80 -4.08 9.98
C GLN A 44 -4.62 -4.42 9.06
N ALA A 45 -3.77 -5.35 9.52
CA ALA A 45 -2.69 -5.90 8.70
C ALA A 45 -3.14 -7.17 7.98
N LEU A 46 -3.18 -7.14 6.64
CA LEU A 46 -3.64 -8.26 5.81
C LEU A 46 -2.78 -9.52 5.98
N PHE A 47 -1.47 -9.34 6.19
CA PHE A 47 -0.49 -10.43 6.36
C PHE A 47 -0.19 -10.74 7.83
N GLY A 48 -1.04 -10.29 8.74
CA GLY A 48 -0.85 -10.46 10.18
C GLY A 48 0.19 -9.52 10.79
N VAL A 49 0.42 -9.71 12.09
CA VAL A 49 1.34 -8.89 12.89
C VAL A 49 2.49 -9.74 13.41
N SER A 50 3.67 -9.15 13.45
CA SER A 50 4.90 -9.82 13.88
C SER A 50 5.03 -9.92 15.40
N LYS A 51 4.38 -9.01 16.13
CA LYS A 51 4.46 -8.87 17.58
C LYS A 51 3.24 -8.12 18.10
N THR A 52 2.83 -8.45 19.31
CA THR A 52 1.83 -7.70 20.10
C THR A 52 2.49 -7.25 21.40
N ILE A 53 2.25 -6.00 21.78
CA ILE A 53 2.73 -5.41 23.02
C ILE A 53 1.52 -4.85 23.76
N ASP A 54 1.22 -5.38 24.94
CA ASP A 54 0.04 -4.98 25.73
C ASP A 54 0.27 -3.66 26.49
N SER A 55 1.52 -3.39 26.87
CA SER A 55 1.94 -2.14 27.49
C SER A 55 3.32 -1.77 26.98
N ILE A 56 3.53 -0.52 26.56
CA ILE A 56 4.80 -0.06 26.03
C ILE A 56 5.35 1.10 26.86
N SER A 57 6.54 0.92 27.42
CA SER A 57 7.29 2.02 28.02
C SER A 57 7.87 2.94 26.95
N LYS A 58 8.30 4.14 27.35
CA LYS A 58 8.94 5.10 26.44
C LYS A 58 10.22 4.51 25.84
N GLU A 59 11.01 3.83 26.66
CA GLU A 59 12.28 3.21 26.28
C GLU A 59 12.05 2.07 25.27
N GLU A 60 11.01 1.26 25.47
CA GLU A 60 10.62 0.22 24.51
C GLU A 60 10.15 0.81 23.18
N LEU A 61 9.36 1.89 23.21
CA LEU A 61 8.93 2.57 21.99
C LEU A 61 10.12 3.11 21.20
N ILE A 62 11.08 3.74 21.86
CA ILE A 62 12.33 4.22 21.25
C ILE A 62 13.11 3.06 20.63
N ASN A 63 13.22 1.94 21.33
CA ASN A 63 13.89 0.75 20.80
C ASN A 63 13.20 0.20 19.54
N GLU A 64 11.86 0.17 19.51
CA GLU A 64 11.11 -0.27 18.32
C GLU A 64 11.25 0.72 17.15
N PHE A 65 11.35 2.02 17.41
CA PHE A 65 11.65 3.03 16.37
C PHE A 65 13.05 2.83 15.78
N HIS A 66 14.06 2.60 16.62
CA HIS A 66 15.41 2.28 16.16
C HIS A 66 15.47 0.97 15.37
N ARG A 67 14.72 -0.04 15.80
CA ARG A 67 14.61 -1.32 15.08
C ARG A 67 13.94 -1.16 13.71
N CYS A 68 12.90 -0.34 13.65
CA CYS A 68 12.27 -0.02 12.38
C CYS A 68 13.20 0.80 11.46
N GLY A 69 14.04 1.65 12.05
CA GLY A 69 14.85 2.65 11.34
C GLY A 69 14.07 3.95 11.06
N GLY A 70 12.92 4.14 11.70
CA GLY A 70 11.99 5.24 11.49
C GLY A 70 10.77 5.12 12.43
N PRO A 71 9.75 5.99 12.28
CA PRO A 71 8.55 5.91 13.09
C PRO A 71 7.72 4.67 12.75
N LEU A 72 6.97 4.17 13.73
CA LEU A 72 5.86 3.26 13.49
C LEU A 72 4.60 4.07 13.17
N PHE A 73 3.87 3.70 12.13
CA PHE A 73 2.72 4.45 11.65
C PHE A 73 1.41 3.76 11.98
N GLY A 74 0.47 4.48 12.59
CA GLY A 74 -0.93 4.09 12.68
C GLY A 74 -1.67 4.30 11.37
N ALA A 75 -2.87 3.73 11.28
CA ALA A 75 -3.77 3.93 10.15
C ALA A 75 -4.37 5.34 10.19
N ASN A 76 -4.09 6.15 9.17
CA ASN A 76 -4.43 7.57 9.16
C ASN A 76 -5.90 7.89 8.83
N SER A 77 -6.71 6.88 8.48
CA SER A 77 -8.16 7.04 8.25
C SER A 77 -9.00 6.32 9.31
N VAL A 78 -8.40 5.91 10.43
CA VAL A 78 -9.09 5.26 11.54
C VAL A 78 -8.91 6.06 12.81
N GLU A 79 -10.02 6.44 13.42
CA GLU A 79 -10.02 7.00 14.77
C GLU A 79 -9.94 5.89 15.81
N THR A 80 -9.13 6.10 16.84
CA THR A 80 -9.03 5.24 18.02
C THR A 80 -9.86 5.85 19.16
N GLU A 81 -10.76 5.06 19.75
CA GLU A 81 -11.69 5.54 20.75
C GLU A 81 -11.01 6.00 22.04
N GLN A 82 -9.97 5.28 22.50
CA GLN A 82 -9.31 5.59 23.77
C GLN A 82 -7.79 5.46 23.70
N LEU A 83 -7.12 6.17 24.62
CA LEU A 83 -5.70 5.98 24.88
C LEU A 83 -5.45 4.54 25.35
N ASN A 84 -4.37 3.92 24.86
CA ASN A 84 -3.96 2.55 25.12
C ASN A 84 -4.82 1.45 24.48
N ASP A 85 -5.85 1.80 23.71
CA ASP A 85 -6.52 0.79 22.88
C ASP A 85 -5.51 0.14 21.92
N PRO A 86 -5.60 -1.18 21.69
CA PRO A 86 -4.67 -1.87 20.81
C PRO A 86 -4.87 -1.42 19.36
N ILE A 87 -3.83 -0.88 18.76
CA ILE A 87 -3.82 -0.48 17.34
C ILE A 87 -2.74 -1.23 16.58
N VAL A 88 -3.01 -1.51 15.31
CA VAL A 88 -1.97 -2.01 14.41
C VAL A 88 -1.14 -0.83 13.92
N VAL A 89 0.17 -0.95 14.06
CA VAL A 89 1.14 0.00 13.52
C VAL A 89 2.09 -0.68 12.56
N ARG A 90 2.60 0.09 11.60
CA ARG A 90 3.47 -0.42 10.53
C ARG A 90 4.85 0.21 10.57
N CYS A 91 5.86 -0.63 10.37
CA CYS A 91 7.20 -0.19 10.04
C CYS A 91 7.32 -0.02 8.52
N GLY A 92 7.35 1.23 8.08
CA GLY A 92 7.30 1.62 6.67
C GLY A 92 5.90 1.55 6.06
N ARG A 93 5.76 2.03 4.82
CA ARG A 93 4.44 2.24 4.19
C ARG A 93 4.01 1.09 3.29
N PHE A 94 4.59 0.98 2.11
CA PHE A 94 4.27 -0.08 1.15
C PHE A 94 5.56 -0.60 0.51
N TRP A 95 5.50 -1.76 -0.14
CA TRP A 95 6.69 -2.40 -0.74
C TRP A 95 7.46 -1.44 -1.68
N PRO A 96 8.80 -1.45 -1.64
CA PRO A 96 9.67 -2.32 -0.83
C PRO A 96 9.92 -1.81 0.60
N PHE A 97 9.26 -0.73 1.03
CA PHE A 97 9.55 -0.03 2.27
C PHE A 97 8.78 -0.56 3.49
N TYR A 98 7.71 -1.33 3.29
CA TYR A 98 7.02 -2.05 4.37
C TYR A 98 7.84 -3.26 4.84
N ARG A 99 8.14 -3.31 6.15
CA ARG A 99 8.92 -4.40 6.77
C ARG A 99 8.06 -5.35 7.60
N TYR A 100 7.29 -4.80 8.54
CA TYR A 100 6.45 -5.58 9.46
C TYR A 100 5.35 -4.70 10.07
N SER A 101 4.31 -5.37 10.57
CA SER A 101 3.27 -4.76 11.41
C SER A 101 3.38 -5.28 12.84
N MET A 102 2.87 -4.53 13.80
CA MET A 102 2.77 -4.93 15.20
C MET A 102 1.53 -4.32 15.84
N ILE A 103 1.05 -4.92 16.94
CA ILE A 103 0.01 -4.33 17.78
C ILE A 103 0.68 -3.64 18.96
N VAL A 104 0.33 -2.38 19.20
CA VAL A 104 0.80 -1.57 20.33
C VAL A 104 -0.36 -0.77 20.92
N PRO A 105 -0.27 -0.36 22.20
CA PRO A 105 -1.25 0.55 22.78
C PRO A 105 -1.17 1.92 22.09
N ALA A 106 -2.32 2.44 21.66
CA ALA A 106 -2.43 3.74 21.03
C ALA A 106 -1.91 4.84 21.97
N ASN A 107 -1.00 5.66 21.46
CA ASN A 107 -0.46 6.79 22.20
C ASN A 107 -0.03 7.92 21.24
N GLY A 108 0.06 9.14 21.76
CA GLY A 108 0.35 10.33 20.97
C GLY A 108 1.76 10.40 20.35
N TYR A 109 2.65 9.45 20.66
CA TYR A 109 3.97 9.37 20.03
C TYR A 109 3.97 8.57 18.71
N ILE A 110 2.85 7.93 18.35
CA ILE A 110 2.70 7.15 17.12
C ILE A 110 2.08 8.06 16.04
N PRO A 111 2.82 8.47 15.00
CA PRO A 111 2.25 9.23 13.90
C PRO A 111 1.11 8.47 13.22
N GLY A 112 -0.01 9.17 12.96
CA GLY A 112 -1.21 8.57 12.38
C GLY A 112 -2.11 7.84 13.38
N ALA A 113 -1.75 7.73 14.66
CA ALA A 113 -2.69 7.28 15.69
C ALA A 113 -3.65 8.42 16.05
N LEU A 114 -4.83 8.45 15.43
CA LEU A 114 -5.83 9.48 15.64
C LEU A 114 -6.69 9.14 16.86
N ILE A 115 -6.24 9.52 18.05
CA ILE A 115 -6.92 9.20 19.32
C ILE A 115 -8.00 10.24 19.62
N LYS A 116 -9.12 9.79 20.17
CA LYS A 116 -10.18 10.65 20.69
C LYS A 116 -9.90 11.03 22.14
N TYR A 117 -10.01 12.32 22.43
CA TYR A 117 -9.85 12.87 23.79
C TYR A 117 -11.18 13.49 24.26
N PRO A 118 -11.64 13.21 25.50
CA PRO A 118 -12.94 13.69 25.98
C PRO A 118 -13.09 15.22 26.02
N ASP A 119 -11.98 15.94 26.19
CA ASP A 119 -11.87 17.39 26.32
C ASP A 119 -11.31 18.07 25.06
N GLN A 120 -11.34 17.37 23.92
CA GLN A 120 -10.82 17.89 22.66
C GLN A 120 -11.63 19.12 22.19
N PRO A 121 -10.98 20.26 21.85
CA PRO A 121 -11.69 21.41 21.30
C PRO A 121 -12.39 21.05 19.99
N ALA A 122 -13.58 21.61 19.76
CA ALA A 122 -14.41 21.31 18.59
C ALA A 122 -13.67 21.51 17.27
N GLU A 123 -12.81 22.53 17.19
CA GLU A 123 -11.98 22.84 16.01
C GLU A 123 -11.02 21.69 15.67
N VAL A 124 -10.42 21.06 16.70
CA VAL A 124 -9.49 19.94 16.50
C VAL A 124 -10.25 18.68 16.13
N THR A 125 -11.44 18.46 16.69
CA THR A 125 -12.33 17.36 16.30
C THR A 125 -12.73 17.47 14.84
N GLN A 126 -13.19 18.65 14.41
CA GLN A 126 -13.59 18.88 13.02
C GLN A 126 -12.41 18.71 12.05
N ALA A 127 -11.24 19.27 12.37
CA ALA A 127 -10.05 19.11 11.53
C ALA A 127 -9.63 17.63 11.38
N LYS A 128 -9.79 16.83 12.44
CA LYS A 128 -9.53 15.38 12.41
C LYS A 128 -10.57 14.65 11.57
N GLU A 129 -11.85 14.95 11.71
CA GLU A 129 -12.93 14.37 10.89
C GLU A 129 -12.72 14.67 9.40
N ASP A 130 -12.42 15.92 9.05
CA ASP A 130 -12.13 16.34 7.68
C ASP A 130 -10.91 15.59 7.13
N PHE A 131 -9.86 15.44 7.94
CA PHE A 131 -8.66 14.68 7.57
C PHE A 131 -8.97 13.19 7.33
N ILE A 132 -9.71 12.55 8.22
CA ILE A 132 -10.14 11.15 8.10
C ILE A 132 -10.99 10.98 6.84
N GLN A 133 -11.95 11.87 6.60
CA GLN A 133 -12.82 11.79 5.44
C GLN A 133 -12.02 11.93 4.14
N ASN A 134 -11.12 12.91 4.05
CA ASN A 134 -10.27 13.11 2.88
C ASN A 134 -9.36 11.91 2.60
N THR A 135 -8.68 11.41 3.63
CA THR A 135 -7.81 10.24 3.48
C THR A 135 -8.61 8.98 3.19
N THR A 136 -9.81 8.81 3.74
CA THR A 136 -10.72 7.69 3.43
C THR A 136 -11.11 7.68 1.96
N VAL A 137 -11.50 8.83 1.39
CA VAL A 137 -11.89 8.92 -0.03
C VAL A 137 -10.72 8.57 -0.93
N ILE A 138 -9.53 9.10 -0.65
CA ILE A 138 -8.32 8.84 -1.44
C ILE A 138 -7.93 7.36 -1.32
N ASN A 139 -7.79 6.83 -0.10
CA ASN A 139 -7.43 5.44 0.12
C ASN A 139 -8.44 4.49 -0.51
N GLY A 140 -9.75 4.76 -0.38
CA GLY A 140 -10.81 3.97 -1.00
C GLY A 140 -10.74 3.96 -2.53
N GLY A 141 -10.53 5.12 -3.15
CA GLY A 141 -10.37 5.25 -4.60
C GLY A 141 -9.16 4.47 -5.13
N TYR A 142 -8.02 4.58 -4.45
CA TYR A 142 -6.80 3.87 -4.83
C TYR A 142 -6.85 2.37 -4.51
N MET A 143 -7.54 1.96 -3.45
CA MET A 143 -7.82 0.55 -3.20
C MET A 143 -8.61 -0.07 -4.35
N LEU A 144 -9.68 0.60 -4.82
CA LEU A 144 -10.44 0.13 -5.99
C LEU A 144 -9.59 0.09 -7.26
N LEU A 145 -8.83 1.16 -7.53
CA LEU A 145 -7.96 1.22 -8.69
C LEU A 145 -6.90 0.10 -8.68
N SER A 146 -6.36 -0.21 -7.50
CA SER A 146 -5.38 -1.28 -7.34
C SER A 146 -5.97 -2.66 -7.68
N LEU A 147 -7.22 -2.93 -7.33
CA LEU A 147 -7.94 -4.16 -7.71
C LEU A 147 -8.18 -4.24 -9.23
N ILE A 148 -8.51 -3.12 -9.88
CA ILE A 148 -8.68 -3.05 -11.33
C ILE A 148 -7.35 -3.39 -12.03
N VAL A 149 -6.26 -2.73 -11.62
CA VAL A 149 -4.92 -2.96 -12.19
C VAL A 149 -4.42 -4.39 -11.92
N PHE A 150 -4.69 -4.93 -10.74
CA PHE A 150 -4.39 -6.33 -10.42
C PHE A 150 -5.17 -7.27 -11.35
N SER A 151 -6.46 -7.00 -11.59
CA SER A 151 -7.30 -7.79 -12.51
C SER A 151 -6.79 -7.72 -13.96
N LEU A 152 -6.28 -6.57 -14.42
CA LEU A 152 -5.61 -6.46 -15.72
C LEU A 152 -4.34 -7.32 -15.79
N THR A 153 -3.61 -7.41 -14.69
CA THR A 153 -2.43 -8.28 -14.60
C THR A 153 -2.83 -9.76 -14.67
N LEU A 154 -3.90 -10.17 -13.98
CA LEU A 154 -4.45 -11.53 -14.10
C LEU A 154 -4.96 -11.83 -15.51
N LEU A 155 -5.56 -10.85 -16.18
CA LEU A 155 -5.97 -10.98 -17.58
C LEU A 155 -4.77 -11.19 -18.52
N ALA A 156 -3.65 -10.52 -18.24
CA ALA A 156 -2.39 -10.74 -18.96
C ALA A 156 -1.86 -12.17 -18.76
N VAL A 157 -1.84 -12.66 -17.51
CA VAL A 157 -1.48 -14.04 -17.15
C VAL A 157 -2.37 -15.04 -17.90
N PHE A 158 -3.68 -14.82 -17.88
CA PHE A 158 -4.64 -15.69 -18.57
C PHE A 158 -4.38 -15.72 -20.08
N HIS A 159 -4.20 -14.57 -20.73
CA HIS A 159 -3.94 -14.55 -22.16
C HIS A 159 -2.60 -15.20 -22.54
N PHE A 160 -1.54 -14.90 -21.78
CA PHE A 160 -0.20 -15.38 -22.09
C PHE A 160 -0.02 -16.87 -21.79
N PHE A 161 -0.43 -17.35 -20.61
CA PHE A 161 -0.17 -18.73 -20.17
C PHE A 161 -1.31 -19.71 -20.50
N VAL A 162 -2.57 -19.27 -20.41
CA VAL A 162 -3.74 -20.15 -20.60
C VAL A 162 -4.18 -20.16 -22.05
N LYS A 163 -4.43 -18.99 -22.64
CA LYS A 163 -4.82 -18.88 -24.05
C LYS A 163 -3.65 -18.99 -25.02
N LYS A 164 -2.41 -18.89 -24.53
CA LYS A 164 -1.18 -18.90 -25.34
C LYS A 164 -1.18 -17.83 -26.44
N ASP A 165 -1.89 -16.72 -26.19
CA ASP A 165 -1.93 -15.54 -27.06
C ASP A 165 -0.84 -14.59 -26.60
N GLU A 166 0.38 -14.80 -27.12
CA GLU A 166 1.56 -14.03 -26.72
C GLU A 166 1.43 -12.53 -26.99
N GLU A 167 0.69 -12.14 -28.04
CA GLU A 167 0.54 -10.74 -28.41
C GLU A 167 -0.38 -10.00 -27.47
N LYS A 168 -1.57 -10.56 -27.23
CA LYS A 168 -2.52 -9.99 -26.30
C LYS A 168 -2.00 -10.06 -24.86
N GLY A 169 -1.35 -11.16 -24.49
CA GLY A 169 -0.68 -11.32 -23.19
C GLY A 169 0.39 -10.25 -22.94
N TYR A 170 1.25 -10.00 -23.93
CA TYR A 170 2.26 -8.94 -23.84
C TYR A 170 1.63 -7.54 -23.70
N LYS A 171 0.61 -7.23 -24.51
CA LYS A 171 -0.06 -5.93 -24.47
C LYS A 171 -0.69 -5.66 -23.11
N TRP A 172 -1.44 -6.62 -22.57
CA TRP A 172 -2.05 -6.48 -21.26
C TRP A 172 -1.01 -6.41 -20.14
N ALA A 173 0.06 -7.21 -20.21
CA ALA A 173 1.13 -7.17 -19.22
C ALA A 173 1.76 -5.78 -19.16
N PHE A 174 2.13 -5.21 -20.31
CA PHE A 174 2.69 -3.87 -20.39
C PHE A 174 1.72 -2.79 -19.89
N GLN A 175 0.44 -2.86 -20.29
CA GLN A 175 -0.57 -1.90 -19.84
C GLN A 175 -0.79 -1.98 -18.32
N ALA A 176 -0.85 -3.19 -17.76
CA ALA A 176 -1.01 -3.40 -16.32
C ALA A 176 0.20 -2.86 -15.55
N PHE A 177 1.42 -3.13 -16.02
CA PHE A 177 2.65 -2.58 -15.44
C PHE A 177 2.70 -1.04 -15.49
N ALA A 178 2.42 -0.44 -16.64
CA ALA A 178 2.42 1.02 -16.77
C ALA A 178 1.34 1.65 -15.88
N SER A 179 0.16 1.05 -15.82
CA SER A 179 -0.94 1.49 -14.96
C SER A 179 -0.58 1.36 -13.47
N SER A 180 0.08 0.27 -13.07
CA SER A 180 0.48 0.06 -11.67
C SER A 180 1.56 1.05 -11.23
N LEU A 181 2.52 1.34 -12.11
CA LEU A 181 3.55 2.34 -11.85
C LEU A 181 2.97 3.75 -11.76
N LEU A 182 2.11 4.14 -12.72
CA LEU A 182 1.44 5.44 -12.69
C LEU A 182 0.59 5.60 -11.43
N MET A 183 -0.20 4.58 -11.09
CA MET A 183 -1.01 4.56 -9.88
C MET A 183 -0.15 4.74 -8.62
N ALA A 184 0.99 4.07 -8.52
CA ALA A 184 1.90 4.23 -7.40
C ALA A 184 2.44 5.66 -7.33
N ILE A 185 2.92 6.22 -8.45
CA ILE A 185 3.46 7.59 -8.51
C ILE A 185 2.40 8.62 -8.12
N THR A 186 1.18 8.51 -8.67
CA THR A 186 0.11 9.47 -8.38
C THR A 186 -0.38 9.35 -6.96
N TYR A 187 -0.46 8.14 -6.40
CA TYR A 187 -0.80 7.95 -5.00
C TYR A 187 0.22 8.62 -4.08
N VAL A 188 1.50 8.35 -4.31
CA VAL A 188 2.61 8.96 -3.56
C VAL A 188 2.53 10.48 -3.65
N GLY A 189 2.38 11.02 -4.86
CA GLY A 189 2.23 12.45 -5.09
C GLY A 189 1.07 13.05 -4.29
N VAL A 190 -0.13 12.48 -4.41
CA VAL A 190 -1.33 12.94 -3.69
C VAL A 190 -1.14 12.88 -2.18
N MET A 191 -0.61 11.78 -1.65
CA MET A 191 -0.44 11.60 -0.21
C MET A 191 0.62 12.53 0.38
N PHE A 192 1.64 12.93 -0.36
CA PHE A 192 2.58 13.98 0.09
C PHE A 192 1.90 15.34 0.34
N PHE A 193 0.78 15.62 -0.34
CA PHE A 193 0.03 16.87 -0.13
C PHE A 193 -1.09 16.73 0.89
N VAL A 194 -1.74 15.57 0.96
CA VAL A 194 -2.95 15.38 1.78
C VAL A 194 -2.64 14.84 3.17
N ASP A 195 -1.64 13.97 3.30
CA ASP A 195 -1.24 13.36 4.56
C ASP A 195 0.05 14.00 5.09
N PRO A 196 -0.03 14.87 6.13
CA PRO A 196 1.14 15.56 6.66
C PRO A 196 2.15 14.62 7.33
N VAL A 197 1.73 13.42 7.75
CA VAL A 197 2.67 12.41 8.28
C VAL A 197 3.28 11.56 7.17
N PHE A 198 2.81 11.67 5.92
CA PHE A 198 3.22 10.81 4.80
C PHE A 198 4.73 10.80 4.58
N SER A 199 5.35 11.98 4.65
CA SER A 199 6.78 12.19 4.42
C SER A 199 7.70 11.48 5.42
N LEU A 200 7.22 11.19 6.63
CA LEU A 200 8.04 10.60 7.69
C LEU A 200 8.39 9.13 7.45
N GLY A 201 7.72 8.46 6.51
CA GLY A 201 7.86 7.03 6.25
C GLY A 201 8.76 6.68 5.06
N TRP A 202 9.55 7.64 4.58
CA TRP A 202 10.44 7.55 3.42
C TRP A 202 11.91 7.64 3.81
#